data_AF-A0A8J7XSP2-F1
#
_entry.id   AF-A0A8J7XSP2-F1
#
_cell.length_a   1.000
_cell.length_b   1.000
_cell.length_c   1.000
_cell.angle_alpha   90.00
_cell.angle_beta   90.00
_cell.angle_gamma   90.00
#
_symmetry.space_group_name_H-M   'P 1'
#
loop_
_entity.id
_entity.type
_entity.pdbx_description
1 polymer ?
#
loop_
_entity_poly.entity_id
_entity_poly.type
_entity_poly.pdbx_seq_one_letter_code
_entity_poly.pdbx_strand_id
1 'polypeptide(L)'
;MPVVMLSGILVTRDFREGNVRIHFLTHRITGTLTTAKRKHAIGPPGSFVFSPCKIVSLRGIHFRTSEGSDYPSEQDSVQIDDTSITADYLDIEWRSTGNLWIDEISYLIIGEVPERPWLD
;
A
#
# COMPACT_ATOMS: atom_id res chain seq x y z
N MET A 1 -6.90 22.61 -9.91
CA MET A 1 -6.76 21.62 -8.83
C MET A 1 -5.31 21.16 -8.78
N PRO A 2 -4.59 21.29 -7.66
CA PRO A 2 -3.21 20.83 -7.59
C PRO A 2 -3.13 19.32 -7.67
N VAL A 3 -2.17 18.81 -8.44
CA VAL A 3 -1.80 17.40 -8.47
C VAL A 3 -0.89 17.12 -7.29
N VAL A 4 -1.29 16.17 -6.45
CA VAL A 4 -0.54 15.72 -5.29
C VAL A 4 -0.08 14.29 -5.49
N MET A 5 1.13 14.01 -5.00
CA MET A 5 1.69 12.67 -4.89
C MET A 5 1.58 12.19 -3.45
N LEU A 6 1.16 10.94 -3.25
CA LEU A 6 1.25 10.21 -1.99
C LEU A 6 1.98 8.90 -2.25
N SER A 7 3.05 8.63 -1.54
CA SER A 7 3.80 7.37 -1.63
C SER A 7 4.03 6.77 -0.26
N GLY A 8 4.25 5.47 -0.15
CA GLY A 8 4.69 4.87 1.10
C GLY A 8 5.14 3.43 0.95
N ILE A 9 5.65 2.88 2.05
CA ILE A 9 6.08 1.48 2.16
C ILE A 9 5.32 0.85 3.32
N LEU A 10 4.74 -0.32 3.07
CA LEU A 10 4.11 -1.19 4.06
C LEU A 10 5.08 -2.32 4.38
N VAL A 11 5.32 -2.58 5.65
CA VAL A 11 6.17 -3.71 6.10
C VAL A 11 5.26 -4.82 6.59
N THR A 12 5.28 -5.98 5.92
CA THR A 12 4.32 -7.09 6.07
C THR A 12 4.95 -8.36 6.64
N ARG A 13 6.20 -8.28 7.10
CA ARG A 13 7.10 -9.40 7.46
C ARG A 13 6.50 -10.47 8.40
N ASP A 14 5.46 -10.14 9.15
CA ASP A 14 4.82 -11.04 10.14
C ASP A 14 3.49 -11.65 9.65
N PHE A 15 3.03 -11.33 8.44
CA PHE A 15 1.69 -11.67 7.96
C PHE A 15 1.72 -12.30 6.55
N ARG A 16 1.35 -13.58 6.48
CA ARG A 16 1.19 -14.31 5.20
C ARG A 16 0.03 -13.79 4.37
N GLU A 17 -1.05 -13.44 5.06
CA GLU A 17 -2.22 -12.81 4.49
C GLU A 17 -2.54 -11.57 5.31
N GLY A 18 -3.14 -10.59 4.66
CA GLY A 18 -3.61 -9.42 5.36
C GLY A 18 -4.25 -8.40 4.45
N ASN A 19 -4.87 -7.44 5.11
CA ASN A 19 -5.49 -6.31 4.48
C ASN A 19 -5.04 -5.02 5.18
N VAL A 20 -4.82 -3.97 4.40
CA VAL A 20 -4.62 -2.62 4.93
C VAL A 20 -5.43 -1.60 4.16
N ARG A 21 -5.92 -0.62 4.91
CA ARG A 21 -6.54 0.59 4.38
C ARG A 21 -5.68 1.80 4.71
N ILE A 22 -5.27 2.53 3.69
CA ILE A 22 -4.50 3.77 3.79
C ILE A 22 -5.48 4.94 3.59
N HIS A 23 -5.69 5.74 4.64
CA HIS A 23 -6.53 6.93 4.57
C HIS A 23 -5.70 8.13 4.08
N PHE A 24 -6.13 8.79 3.00
CA PHE A 24 -5.35 9.85 2.36
C PHE A 24 -5.33 11.15 3.18
N LEU A 25 -6.44 11.50 3.86
CA LEU A 25 -6.51 12.73 4.65
C LEU A 25 -5.67 12.68 5.94
N THR A 26 -5.67 11.55 6.64
CA THR A 26 -4.99 11.42 7.95
C THR A 26 -3.64 10.70 7.86
N HIS A 27 -3.35 10.14 6.68
CA HIS A 27 -2.26 9.18 6.47
C HIS A 27 -2.30 8.01 7.46
N ARG A 28 -3.48 7.73 8.05
CA ARG A 28 -3.66 6.63 8.98
C ARG A 28 -3.73 5.33 8.20
N ILE A 29 -3.09 4.30 8.73
CA ILE A 29 -3.19 2.93 8.23
C ILE A 29 -4.04 2.14 9.23
N THR A 30 -4.99 1.38 8.73
CA THR A 30 -5.80 0.45 9.53
C THR A 30 -5.79 -0.94 8.88
N GLY A 31 -6.11 -1.98 9.64
CA GLY A 31 -6.15 -3.36 9.15
C GLY A 31 -5.20 -4.27 9.92
N THR A 32 -4.67 -5.28 9.22
CA THR A 32 -3.86 -6.37 9.78
C THR A 32 -2.53 -5.89 10.37
N LEU A 33 -1.97 -4.80 9.84
CA LEU A 33 -0.70 -4.23 10.34
C LEU A 33 -0.97 -3.23 11.48
N THR A 34 -0.68 -3.62 12.73
CA THR A 34 -0.80 -2.74 13.91
C THR A 34 0.19 -1.56 13.90
N THR A 35 1.31 -1.74 13.19
CA THR A 35 2.45 -0.82 13.21
C THR A 35 3.14 -0.82 11.85
N ALA A 36 2.41 -0.57 10.76
CA ALA A 36 3.06 -0.31 9.48
C ALA A 36 4.06 0.83 9.70
N LYS A 37 5.36 0.50 9.68
CA LYS A 37 6.45 1.46 9.87
C LYS A 37 6.35 2.45 8.71
N ARG A 38 5.67 3.56 8.97
CA ARG A 38 5.43 4.69 8.09
C ARG A 38 6.78 5.23 7.63
N LYS A 39 7.31 4.71 6.52
CA LYS A 39 8.64 5.11 6.03
C LYS A 39 8.54 6.14 4.91
N HIS A 40 7.85 7.25 5.20
CA HIS A 40 7.60 8.40 4.31
C HIS A 40 6.33 8.30 3.46
N ALA A 41 5.20 8.69 4.06
CA ALA A 41 4.18 9.40 3.31
C ALA A 41 4.80 10.73 2.84
N ILE A 42 5.24 10.80 1.58
CA ILE A 42 5.70 12.04 0.96
C ILE A 42 4.50 12.61 0.22
N GLY A 43 3.94 13.70 0.74
CA GLY A 43 2.78 14.36 0.17
C GLY A 43 1.95 15.10 1.23
N PRO A 44 1.28 16.20 0.87
CA PRO A 44 0.29 16.82 1.76
C PRO A 44 -0.95 15.92 1.94
N PRO A 45 -1.59 15.96 3.12
CA PRO A 45 -2.87 15.28 3.34
C PRO A 45 -3.96 15.86 2.44
N GLY A 46 -4.87 15.01 1.96
CA GLY A 46 -6.05 15.46 1.21
C GLY A 46 -6.88 14.31 0.64
N SER A 47 -8.16 14.56 0.39
CA SER A 47 -9.02 13.65 -0.38
C SER A 47 -8.87 13.94 -1.87
N PHE A 48 -8.71 12.88 -2.64
CA PHE A 48 -8.59 12.91 -4.08
C PHE A 48 -9.96 13.14 -4.73
N VAL A 49 -10.04 13.98 -5.77
CA VAL A 49 -11.26 14.07 -6.60
C VAL A 49 -11.58 12.69 -7.20
N PHE A 50 -12.81 12.21 -7.01
CA PHE A 50 -13.26 10.92 -7.52
C PHE A 50 -13.65 11.03 -9.00
N SER A 51 -12.84 10.34 -9.82
CA SER A 51 -12.72 10.33 -11.28
C SER A 51 -12.27 11.67 -11.89
N PRO A 52 -11.02 11.77 -12.43
CA PRO A 52 -10.35 10.76 -13.24
C PRO A 52 -9.07 10.17 -12.62
N CYS A 53 -8.67 9.00 -13.15
CA CYS A 53 -7.58 8.13 -12.70
C CYS A 53 -6.32 8.81 -12.19
N LYS A 54 -5.84 8.28 -11.06
CA LYS A 54 -4.60 8.62 -10.38
C LYS A 54 -3.70 7.42 -10.50
N ILE A 55 -2.53 7.55 -11.10
CA ILE A 55 -1.62 6.42 -11.31
C ILE A 55 -1.38 5.74 -9.96
N VAL A 56 -1.87 4.51 -9.81
CA VAL A 56 -1.55 3.63 -8.69
C VAL A 56 -0.48 2.69 -9.19
N SER A 57 0.73 2.81 -8.64
CA SER A 57 1.83 1.91 -8.96
C SER A 57 2.29 1.22 -7.70
N LEU A 58 2.24 -0.12 -7.72
CA LEU A 58 3.04 -0.95 -6.83
C LEU A 58 4.48 -0.87 -7.33
N ARG A 59 5.32 -0.12 -6.61
CA ARG A 59 6.69 0.20 -7.04
C ARG A 59 7.65 -0.97 -6.86
N GLY A 60 7.36 -1.86 -5.93
CA GLY A 60 8.20 -3.01 -5.62
C GLY A 60 7.57 -3.87 -4.55
N ILE A 61 7.77 -5.17 -4.69
CA ILE A 61 7.44 -6.19 -3.71
C ILE A 61 8.76 -6.86 -3.34
N HIS A 62 9.14 -6.77 -2.07
CA HIS A 62 10.31 -7.50 -1.56
C HIS A 62 9.83 -8.83 -0.99
N PHE A 63 10.46 -9.92 -1.44
CA PHE A 63 10.15 -11.27 -0.97
C PHE A 63 11.28 -11.82 -0.12
N ARG A 64 10.92 -12.64 0.87
CA ARG A 64 11.87 -13.54 1.53
C ARG A 64 11.38 -14.97 1.47
N THR A 65 12.32 -15.89 1.35
CA THR A 65 12.08 -17.32 1.60
C THR A 65 12.27 -17.62 3.09
N SER A 66 11.61 -18.67 3.59
CA SER A 66 11.88 -19.17 4.94
C SER A 66 13.33 -19.64 5.10
N GLU A 67 13.90 -19.51 6.30
CA GLU A 67 15.24 -19.99 6.60
C GLU A 67 15.40 -21.48 6.21
N GLY A 68 16.39 -21.78 5.36
CA GLY A 68 16.68 -23.14 4.87
C GLY A 68 16.10 -23.48 3.48
N SER A 69 15.40 -22.56 2.82
CA SER A 69 14.92 -22.73 1.44
C SER A 69 15.63 -21.71 0.53
N ASP A 70 16.63 -22.18 -0.23
CA ASP A 70 17.43 -21.32 -1.12
C ASP A 70 16.64 -20.81 -2.34
N TYR A 71 15.52 -21.45 -2.68
CA TYR A 71 14.74 -21.13 -3.88
C TYR A 71 13.23 -21.27 -3.68
N PRO A 72 12.41 -20.40 -4.29
CA PRO A 72 10.97 -20.59 -4.39
C PRO A 72 10.64 -21.90 -5.12
N SER A 73 9.66 -22.64 -4.60
CA SER A 73 9.09 -23.83 -5.25
C SER A 73 7.95 -23.45 -6.19
N GLU A 74 7.56 -24.35 -7.10
CA GLU A 74 6.39 -24.16 -7.98
C GLU A 74 5.05 -24.05 -7.22
N GLN A 75 5.03 -24.42 -5.94
CA GLN A 75 3.85 -24.32 -5.07
C GLN A 75 3.81 -23.00 -4.28
N ASP A 76 4.91 -22.24 -4.32
CA ASP A 76 4.98 -20.94 -3.68
C ASP A 76 4.31 -19.91 -4.59
N SER A 77 3.38 -19.16 -4.01
CA SER A 77 2.69 -18.09 -4.71
C SER A 77 2.63 -16.86 -3.84
N VAL A 78 2.65 -15.71 -4.50
CA VAL A 78 2.32 -14.44 -3.88
C VAL A 78 1.33 -13.71 -4.75
N GLN A 79 0.29 -13.23 -4.11
CA GLN A 79 -0.79 -12.48 -4.75
C GLN A 79 -0.98 -11.17 -4.00
N ILE A 80 -1.09 -10.10 -4.77
CA ILE A 80 -1.69 -8.85 -4.30
C ILE A 80 -3.04 -8.79 -5.00
N ASP A 81 -4.10 -8.90 -4.19
CA ASP A 81 -5.47 -8.89 -4.66
C ASP A 81 -5.89 -7.49 -5.10
N ASP A 82 -7.04 -7.40 -5.79
CA ASP A 82 -7.55 -6.16 -6.35
C ASP A 82 -7.49 -5.00 -5.34
N THR A 83 -6.65 -4.02 -5.63
CA THR A 83 -6.52 -2.84 -4.79
C THR A 83 -7.65 -1.87 -5.09
N SER A 84 -8.58 -1.68 -4.15
CA SER A 84 -9.67 -0.71 -4.30
C SER A 84 -9.19 0.70 -3.95
N ILE A 85 -9.40 1.66 -4.85
CA ILE A 85 -9.09 3.08 -4.62
C ILE A 85 -10.35 3.95 -4.72
N THR A 86 -10.52 4.83 -3.73
CA THR A 86 -11.61 5.81 -3.67
C THR A 86 -11.05 7.24 -3.62
N ALA A 87 -11.91 8.24 -3.37
CA ALA A 87 -11.47 9.59 -3.04
C ALA A 87 -10.67 9.66 -1.72
N ASP A 88 -10.93 8.74 -0.79
CA ASP A 88 -10.53 8.91 0.61
C ASP A 88 -9.52 7.86 1.08
N TYR A 89 -9.48 6.71 0.42
CA TYR A 89 -8.60 5.61 0.80
C TYR A 89 -8.18 4.69 -0.34
N LEU A 90 -7.07 3.97 -0.08
CA LEU A 90 -6.58 2.84 -0.85
C LEU A 90 -6.65 1.59 0.05
N ASP A 91 -7.28 0.53 -0.45
CA ASP A 91 -7.25 -0.80 0.13
C ASP A 91 -6.24 -1.67 -0.62
N ILE A 92 -5.42 -2.40 0.14
CA ILE A 92 -4.48 -3.40 -0.38
C ILE A 92 -4.71 -4.68 0.40
N GLU A 93 -4.92 -5.78 -0.31
CA GLU A 93 -4.99 -7.13 0.23
C GLU A 93 -3.88 -7.97 -0.39
N TRP A 94 -3.27 -8.84 0.42
CA TRP A 94 -2.23 -9.74 -0.05
C TRP A 94 -2.36 -11.12 0.58
N ARG A 95 -1.81 -12.10 -0.13
CA ARG A 95 -1.74 -13.50 0.30
C ARG A 95 -0.43 -14.11 -0.20
N SER A 96 0.19 -14.95 0.62
CA SER A 96 1.34 -15.77 0.21
C SER A 96 1.20 -17.21 0.67
N THR A 97 1.63 -18.15 -0.17
CA THR A 97 1.63 -19.59 0.10
C THR A 97 3.05 -20.16 0.15
N GLY A 98 3.20 -21.31 0.80
CA GLY A 98 4.46 -22.03 0.85
C GLY A 98 5.57 -21.27 1.59
N ASN A 99 6.76 -21.21 1.01
CA ASN A 99 7.96 -20.64 1.64
C ASN A 99 8.13 -19.14 1.37
N LEU A 100 7.28 -18.51 0.55
CA LEU A 100 7.36 -17.09 0.22
C LEU A 100 6.61 -16.21 1.21
N TRP A 101 7.22 -15.07 1.52
CA TRP A 101 6.63 -13.99 2.29
C TRP A 101 6.83 -12.67 1.57
N ILE A 102 5.82 -11.80 1.66
CA ILE A 102 5.99 -10.39 1.33
C ILE A 102 6.61 -9.71 2.55
N ASP A 103 7.77 -9.11 2.37
CA ASP A 103 8.40 -8.28 3.39
C ASP A 103 7.93 -6.84 3.32
N GLU A 104 7.82 -6.31 2.10
CA GLU A 104 7.50 -4.91 1.86
C GLU A 104 6.63 -4.71 0.61
N ILE A 105 5.59 -3.87 0.72
CA ILE A 105 4.76 -3.40 -0.38
C ILE A 105 4.95 -1.89 -0.52
N SER A 106 5.53 -1.44 -1.63
CA SER A 106 5.69 -0.01 -1.92
C SER A 106 4.57 0.50 -2.82
N TYR A 107 3.93 1.61 -2.45
CA TYR A 107 2.83 2.21 -3.22
C TYR A 107 3.12 3.66 -3.61
N LEU A 108 2.52 4.08 -4.73
CA LEU A 108 2.50 5.45 -5.24
C LEU A 108 1.10 5.77 -5.76
N ILE A 109 0.58 6.92 -5.39
CA ILE A 109 -0.69 7.48 -5.85
C ILE A 109 -0.43 8.91 -6.34
N ILE A 110 -0.92 9.27 -7.52
CA ILE A 110 -0.76 10.62 -8.09
C ILE A 110 -2.11 11.16 -8.55
N GLY A 111 -2.59 12.27 -7.98
CA GLY A 111 -3.58 13.07 -8.69
C GLY A 111 -4.21 14.23 -7.92
N GLU A 112 -5.32 14.73 -8.46
CA GLU A 112 -5.88 16.05 -8.14
C GLU A 112 -6.60 16.15 -6.79
N VAL A 113 -6.20 17.08 -5.93
CA VAL A 113 -6.94 17.42 -4.71
C VAL A 113 -7.76 18.70 -4.95
N PRO A 114 -8.98 18.82 -4.38
CA PRO A 114 -9.76 20.05 -4.46
C PRO A 114 -8.96 21.26 -3.94
N GLU A 115 -9.11 22.41 -4.61
CA GLU A 115 -8.54 23.66 -4.12
C GLU A 115 -9.37 24.18 -2.93
N ARG A 116 -8.96 23.81 -1.69
CA ARG A 116 -9.16 24.47 -0.36
C ARG A 116 -9.91 23.66 0.72
N PRO A 117 -9.77 24.05 2.01
CA PRO A 117 -8.57 24.54 2.69
C PRO A 117 -7.98 23.42 3.55
N TRP A 118 -6.68 23.51 3.78
CA TRP A 118 -6.00 22.82 4.87
C TRP A 118 -6.85 22.98 6.13
N LEU A 119 -7.15 21.87 6.80
CA LEU A 119 -7.74 21.91 8.13
C LEU A 119 -6.85 22.83 8.99
N ASP A 120 -7.43 23.94 9.46
CA ASP A 120 -6.84 24.77 10.53
C ASP A 120 -6.58 23.91 11.78
#